data_AF-A0A060BKU3-F1
#
_entry.id   AF-A0A060BKU3-F1
#
_cell.length_a   1.000
_cell.length_b   1.000
_cell.length_c   1.000
_cell.angle_alpha   90.00
_cell.angle_beta   90.00
_cell.angle_gamma   90.00
#
_symmetry.space_group_name_H-M   'P 1'
#
loop_
_entity.id
_entity.type
_entity.pdbx_description
1 polymer ?
#
loop_
_entity_poly.entity_id
_entity_poly.type
_entity_poly.pdbx_seq_one_letter_code
_entity_poly.pdbx_strand_id
1 'polypeptide(L)'
;MANPDWVSVDGKVHDPQRIDFTTRYLREFRRAIDDGVEAMGYFHWSVMDNFEWAYGYSKRFGLIHVDFQTQKRTPKDSAYWYSEVIRQNGAKP
;
A
#
# COMPACT_ATOMS: atom_id res chain seq x y z
N MET A 1 0.99 4.24 4.93
CA MET A 1 1.05 5.72 4.81
C MET A 1 -0.21 6.21 4.12
N ALA A 2 -0.79 7.33 4.58
CA ALA A 2 -1.85 8.00 3.84
C ALA A 2 -1.25 8.88 2.75
N ASN A 3 -1.79 8.83 1.53
CA ASN A 3 -1.34 9.67 0.42
C ASN A 3 -2.53 10.44 -0.20
N PRO A 4 -2.28 11.62 -0.78
CA PRO A 4 -3.23 12.27 -1.67
C PRO A 4 -3.23 11.52 -3.02
N ASP A 5 -4.07 10.50 -3.15
CA ASP A 5 -4.19 9.69 -4.36
C ASP A 5 -5.36 10.17 -5.23
N TRP A 6 -5.18 10.20 -6.55
CA TRP A 6 -6.24 10.47 -7.54
C TRP A 6 -6.04 9.63 -8.80
N VAL A 7 -7.10 9.45 -9.58
CA VAL A 7 -7.04 8.82 -10.91
C VAL A 7 -6.45 9.82 -11.90
N SER A 8 -5.31 9.49 -12.46
CA SER A 8 -4.59 10.28 -13.47
C SER A 8 -5.27 10.18 -14.85
N VAL A 9 -4.84 11.03 -15.79
CA VAL A 9 -5.42 11.12 -17.14
C VAL A 9 -5.34 9.81 -17.94
N ASP A 10 -4.40 8.93 -17.59
CA ASP A 10 -4.22 7.59 -18.17
C ASP A 10 -5.10 6.52 -17.50
N GLY A 11 -5.94 6.90 -16.54
CA GLY A 11 -6.83 6.02 -15.80
C GLY A 11 -6.16 5.24 -14.66
N LYS A 12 -4.89 5.51 -14.34
CA LYS A 12 -4.15 4.86 -13.25
C LYS A 12 -4.03 5.73 -12.02
N VAL A 13 -3.54 5.16 -10.93
CA VAL A 13 -3.27 5.89 -9.68
C VAL A 13 -1.81 5.69 -9.32
N HIS A 14 -1.03 6.76 -9.49
CA HIS A 14 0.41 6.79 -9.24
C HIS A 14 0.69 7.22 -7.80
N ASP A 15 1.17 6.29 -6.98
CA ASP A 15 1.41 6.49 -5.54
C ASP A 15 2.83 6.09 -5.10
N PRO A 16 3.90 6.63 -5.73
CA PRO A 16 5.28 6.23 -5.48
C PRO A 16 5.72 6.43 -4.02
N GLN A 17 5.11 7.37 -3.29
CA GLN A 17 5.40 7.58 -1.87
C GLN A 17 4.96 6.38 -1.01
N ARG A 18 3.88 5.68 -1.41
CA ARG A 18 3.43 4.46 -0.71
C ARG A 18 4.40 3.32 -0.96
N ILE A 19 4.87 3.17 -2.20
CA ILE A 19 5.90 2.19 -2.57
C ILE A 19 7.16 2.42 -1.73
N ASP A 20 7.72 3.64 -1.75
CA ASP A 20 8.92 3.98 -0.97
C ASP A 20 8.74 3.70 0.54
N PHE A 21 7.62 4.16 1.11
CA PHE A 21 7.33 3.93 2.52
C PHE A 21 7.29 2.44 2.88
N THR A 22 6.57 1.64 2.09
CA THR A 22 6.43 0.21 2.36
C THR A 22 7.72 -0.55 2.07
N THR A 23 8.49 -0.20 1.03
CA THR A 23 9.84 -0.74 0.79
C THR A 23 10.73 -0.53 2.00
N ARG A 24 10.83 0.70 2.50
CA ARG A 24 11.68 1.01 3.67
C ARG A 24 11.21 0.28 4.92
N TYR A 25 9.91 0.21 5.16
CA TYR A 25 9.37 -0.54 6.30
C TYR A 25 9.69 -2.04 6.22
N LEU A 26 9.49 -2.68 5.06
CA LEU A 26 9.76 -4.11 4.89
C LEU A 26 11.25 -4.45 5.05
N ARG A 27 12.16 -3.53 4.67
CA ARG A 27 13.60 -3.69 4.92
C ARG A 27 13.93 -3.71 6.41
N GLU A 28 13.39 -2.76 7.18
CA GLU A 28 13.59 -2.75 8.64
C GLU A 28 12.87 -3.91 9.33
N PHE A 29 11.70 -4.33 8.84
CA PHE A 29 11.00 -5.52 9.32
C PHE A 29 11.84 -6.77 9.13
N ARG A 30 12.47 -6.92 7.95
CA ARG A 30 13.39 -8.01 7.68
C ARG A 30 14.61 -7.97 8.61
N ARG A 31 15.21 -6.79 8.79
CA ARG A 31 16.32 -6.60 9.71
C ARG A 31 15.96 -7.02 11.14
N ALA A 32 14.78 -6.65 11.62
CA ALA A 32 14.33 -7.05 12.95
C ALA A 32 14.24 -8.59 13.09
N ILE A 33 13.77 -9.29 12.05
CA ILE A 33 13.78 -10.75 12.01
C ILE A 33 15.20 -11.30 12.05
N ASP A 34 16.11 -10.74 11.25
CA ASP A 34 17.52 -11.15 11.23
C ASP A 34 18.22 -10.88 12.58
N ASP A 35 17.78 -9.87 13.33
CA ASP A 35 18.23 -9.54 14.70
C ASP A 35 17.55 -10.41 15.79
N GLY A 36 16.70 -11.37 15.42
CA GLY A 36 16.14 -12.38 16.31
C GLY A 36 14.68 -12.17 16.75
N VAL A 37 13.97 -11.18 16.19
CA VAL A 37 12.53 -11.02 16.45
C VAL A 37 11.73 -12.10 15.74
N GLU A 38 10.91 -12.84 16.47
CA GLU A 38 9.99 -13.82 15.89
C GLU A 38 8.78 -13.12 15.26
N ALA A 39 8.79 -12.99 13.93
CA ALA A 39 7.67 -12.47 13.16
C ALA A 39 7.38 -13.34 11.94
N MET A 40 6.12 -13.79 11.80
CA MET A 40 5.71 -14.75 10.77
C MET A 40 5.12 -14.10 9.51
N GLY A 41 4.81 -12.80 9.53
CA GLY A 41 4.21 -12.14 8.38
C GLY A 41 3.90 -10.67 8.61
N TYR A 42 3.52 -10.01 7.52
CA TYR A 42 3.18 -8.59 7.48
C TYR A 42 1.85 -8.39 6.75
N PHE A 43 0.97 -7.58 7.35
CA PHE A 43 -0.30 -7.17 6.74
C PHE A 43 -0.25 -5.69 6.37
N HIS A 44 -0.49 -5.38 5.11
CA HIS A 44 -0.56 -4.01 4.64
C HIS A 44 -1.89 -3.37 5.03
N TRP A 45 -1.85 -2.26 5.76
CA TRP A 45 -3.01 -1.38 5.92
C TRP A 45 -3.06 -0.37 4.76
N SER A 46 -4.00 -0.49 3.83
CA SER A 46 -5.13 -1.45 3.75
C SER A 46 -5.28 -2.01 2.33
N VAL A 47 -6.19 -2.96 2.13
CA VAL A 47 -6.50 -3.46 0.79
C VAL A 47 -7.12 -2.35 -0.08
N MET A 48 -8.06 -1.58 0.47
CA MET A 48 -8.78 -0.54 -0.25
C MET A 48 -8.92 0.73 0.57
N ASP A 49 -9.01 1.87 -0.10
CA ASP A 49 -9.40 3.14 0.53
C ASP A 49 -10.75 2.97 1.25
N ASN A 50 -10.83 3.48 2.47
CA ASN A 50 -11.96 3.26 3.36
C ASN A 50 -12.27 4.52 4.18
N PHE A 51 -13.24 4.41 5.10
CA PHE A 51 -13.55 5.46 6.06
C PHE A 51 -12.51 5.46 7.19
N GLU A 52 -11.68 6.49 7.24
CA GLU A 52 -10.62 6.65 8.23
C GLU A 52 -11.10 7.47 9.44
N TRP A 53 -12.06 6.93 10.18
CA TRP A 53 -12.49 7.42 11.50
C TRP A 53 -12.75 8.94 11.53
N ALA A 54 -12.04 9.67 12.38
CA ALA A 54 -12.16 11.12 12.55
C ALA A 54 -11.86 11.91 11.27
N TYR A 55 -11.15 11.32 10.30
CA TYR A 55 -10.82 11.95 9.03
C TYR A 55 -11.82 11.63 7.91
N GLY A 56 -12.78 10.75 8.17
CA GLY A 56 -13.71 10.24 7.17
C GLY A 56 -12.97 9.73 5.92
N TYR A 57 -13.39 10.15 4.73
CA TYR A 57 -12.81 9.70 3.46
C TYR A 57 -11.64 10.57 2.95
N SER A 58 -11.17 11.53 3.75
CA SER A 58 -10.11 12.45 3.33
C SER A 58 -8.70 11.82 3.34
N LYS A 59 -8.51 10.70 4.03
CA LYS A 59 -7.26 9.93 4.07
C LYS A 59 -7.42 8.62 3.33
N ARG A 60 -6.45 8.33 2.48
CA ARG A 60 -6.43 7.15 1.61
C ARG A 60 -5.21 6.30 1.93
N PHE A 61 -5.43 5.10 2.45
CA PHE A 61 -4.37 4.16 2.83
C PHE A 61 -4.29 2.95 1.90
N GLY A 62 -5.32 2.70 1.08
CA GLY A 62 -5.47 1.44 0.37
C GLY A 62 -4.44 1.25 -0.74
N LEU A 63 -4.16 -0.01 -1.06
CA LEU A 63 -3.53 -0.40 -2.32
C LEU A 63 -4.49 -0.24 -3.51
N ILE A 64 -5.80 -0.21 -3.24
CA ILE A 64 -6.85 0.00 -4.24
C ILE A 64 -7.52 1.35 -3.98
N HIS A 65 -7.50 2.22 -4.99
CA HIS A 65 -8.28 3.45 -4.98
C HIS A 65 -9.76 3.14 -5.12
N VAL A 66 -10.59 3.78 -4.30
CA VAL A 66 -12.05 3.69 -4.36
C VAL A 66 -12.62 5.07 -4.68
N ASP A 67 -13.35 5.16 -5.80
CA ASP A 67 -14.29 6.25 -6.01
C ASP A 67 -15.51 6.00 -5.13
N PHE A 68 -15.70 6.83 -4.11
CA PHE A 68 -16.78 6.63 -3.13
C PHE A 68 -18.17 6.95 -3.69
N GLN A 69 -18.28 7.73 -4.77
CA GLN A 69 -19.56 8.03 -5.42
C GLN A 69 -20.02 6.87 -6.29
N THR A 70 -19.11 6.33 -7.11
CA THR A 70 -19.45 5.29 -8.09
C THR A 70 -19.14 3.88 -7.64
N GLN A 71 -18.40 3.73 -6.53
CA GLN A 71 -17.88 2.46 -6.04
C GLN A 71 -16.90 1.79 -7.02
N LYS A 72 -16.39 2.51 -8.03
CA LYS A 72 -15.35 1.99 -8.92
C LYS A 72 -14.04 1.76 -8.15
N ARG A 73 -13.43 0.58 -8.37
CA ARG A 73 -12.12 0.21 -7.82
C ARG A 73 -11.04 0.34 -8.89
N THR A 74 -9.91 0.93 -8.52
CA THR A 74 -8.75 1.09 -9.38
C THR A 74 -7.50 0.69 -8.60
N PRO A 75 -6.87 -0.46 -8.90
CA PRO A 75 -5.60 -0.82 -8.28
C PRO A 75 -4.56 0.28 -8.53
N LYS A 76 -3.86 0.70 -7.49
CA LYS A 76 -2.78 1.70 -7.57
C LYS A 76 -1.48 1.03 -8.02
N ASP A 77 -0.49 1.81 -8.41
CA ASP A 77 0.84 1.29 -8.75
C ASP A 77 1.43 0.45 -7.58
N SER A 78 1.21 0.88 -6.34
CA SER A 78 1.59 0.12 -5.15
C SER A 78 0.94 -1.26 -5.05
N ALA A 79 -0.27 -1.48 -5.58
CA ALA A 79 -0.88 -2.82 -5.59
C ALA A 79 -0.13 -3.78 -6.50
N TYR A 80 0.25 -3.32 -7.70
CA TYR A 80 1.01 -4.11 -8.66
C TYR A 80 2.42 -4.39 -8.13
N TRP A 81 3.07 -3.36 -7.57
CA TRP A 81 4.38 -3.51 -6.92
C TRP A 81 4.32 -4.52 -5.76
N TYR A 82 3.33 -4.38 -4.85
CA TYR A 82 3.22 -5.26 -3.68
C TYR A 82 2.91 -6.71 -4.07
N SER A 83 2.16 -6.93 -5.16
CA SER A 83 1.95 -8.27 -5.73
C SER A 83 3.26 -8.92 -6.17
N GLU A 84 4.18 -8.16 -6.78
CA GLU A 84 5.50 -8.67 -7.16
C GLU A 84 6.37 -8.96 -5.92
N VAL A 85 6.36 -8.08 -4.92
CA VAL A 85 7.08 -8.32 -3.65
C VAL A 85 6.64 -9.63 -3.00
N ILE A 86 5.32 -9.89 -2.96
CA ILE A 86 4.77 -11.15 -2.44
C ILE A 86 5.23 -12.34 -3.31
N ARG A 87 5.11 -12.24 -4.64
CA ARG A 87 5.51 -13.30 -5.58
C ARG A 87 6.97 -13.69 -5.42
N GLN A 88 7.83 -12.71 -5.16
CA GLN A 88 9.27 -12.90 -4.95
C GLN A 88 9.65 -13.21 -3.50
N ASN A 89 8.67 -13.29 -2.59
CA ASN A 89 8.91 -13.43 -1.16
C ASN A 89 9.94 -12.40 -0.62
N GLY A 90 9.86 -11.16 -1.11
CA GLY A 90 10.74 -10.07 -0.70
C GLY A 90 12.13 -10.03 -1.35
N ALA A 91 12.44 -10.86 -2.36
CA ALA A 91 13.78 -10.93 -2.95
C ALA A 91 14.26 -9.64 -3.67
N LYS A 92 13.36 -8.73 -4.06
CA LYS A 92 13.68 -7.39 -4.57
C LYS A 92 12.74 -6.33 -3.99
N PRO A 93 13.10 -5.67 -2.87
CA PRO A 93 12.35 -4.54 -2.33
C PRO A 93 12.75 -3.20 -2.97
#